data_AF-A0A7L1NYK1-F1
#
_entry.id   AF-A0A7L1NYK1-F1
#
_cell.length_a   1.000
_cell.length_b   1.000
_cell.length_c   1.000
_cell.angle_alpha   90.00
_cell.angle_beta   90.00
_cell.angle_gamma   90.00
#
_symmetry.space_group_name_H-M   'P 1'
#
loop_
_entity.id
_entity.type
_entity.pdbx_description
1 polymer ?
#
loop_
_entity_poly.entity_id
_entity_poly.type
_entity_poly.pdbx_seq_one_letter_code
_entity_poly.pdbx_strand_id
1 'polypeptide(L)'
;ILLRLILFIAAVVAWCYYTASLRKAERLKTELMDLRADGFIIRNQHGEVVFRLAFRSGKLDLESCSKEGEILSCTRSGMGPLNFFIQTVKPKDTVMCYRVRWEELADGPAVEHTMFWDNAHWYGGSEMSTQHWPIHLAGYQEPVPYVTSDVYSFRDSFGGILERYWLSSKAAAIKINDSVPFHLGFNATERALFFQARYKDTPYKPPPGQPPFPELSYRVCVGSDVTSIHKYMVRRYFNKPSKIPAEKAFRYPIWSTWALYKNDIDQDKLLRFAEKIKKHRFNCSHIEIDDMYTQAYGDFDFDPVKFPNVTEMFAKLREDGFEVTLWTHPFINYNSSNFGVGIERQLFIKEPSGRLPAMVEWWNGIGAILDFTNPAARDWFQGHLRQLQHKYGISSFKFDAGETSYLPKQFSTFRPLSDPSIWSRRYTEMAIPFYELAEVRVGYQSQNISCFFRIIDRDSVWGYELGLKSLIPTVLTISMLGYPFVLP
;
A
#
# COMPACT_ATOMS: atom_id res chain seq x y z
N ILE A 1 56.59 46.25 -10.51
CA ILE A 1 55.27 46.87 -10.19
C ILE A 1 54.14 46.10 -10.87
N LEU A 2 54.20 45.89 -12.19
CA LEU A 2 53.17 45.16 -12.96
C LEU A 2 52.84 43.75 -12.42
N LEU A 3 53.86 42.93 -12.11
CA LEU A 3 53.66 41.58 -11.56
C LEU A 3 52.96 41.57 -10.18
N ARG A 4 53.25 42.58 -9.34
CA ARG A 4 52.62 42.73 -8.02
C ARG A 4 51.15 43.15 -8.16
N LEU A 5 50.84 43.98 -9.15
CA LEU A 5 49.46 44.39 -9.46
C LEU A 5 48.62 43.21 -9.98
N ILE A 6 49.20 42.36 -10.85
CA ILE A 6 48.54 41.16 -11.37
C ILE A 6 48.25 40.16 -10.26
N LEU A 7 49.22 39.89 -9.37
CA LEU A 7 49.02 38.99 -8.22
C LEU A 7 47.96 39.51 -7.24
N PHE A 8 47.92 40.83 -7.02
CA PHE A 8 46.90 41.46 -6.18
C PHE A 8 45.50 41.33 -6.79
N ILE A 9 45.35 41.58 -8.09
CA ILE A 9 44.06 41.40 -8.80
C ILE A 9 43.63 39.94 -8.76
N ALA A 10 44.54 38.99 -9.02
CA ALA A 10 44.24 37.56 -8.95
C ALA A 10 43.79 37.13 -7.54
N ALA A 11 44.44 37.63 -6.49
CA ALA A 11 44.06 37.36 -5.10
C ALA A 11 42.68 37.96 -4.75
N VAL A 12 42.38 39.18 -5.21
CA VAL A 12 41.07 39.82 -5.01
C VAL A 12 39.98 39.08 -5.77
N VAL A 13 40.22 38.67 -7.03
CA VAL A 13 39.26 37.87 -7.81
C VAL A 13 39.03 36.51 -7.17
N ALA A 14 40.09 35.82 -6.73
CA ALA A 14 39.98 34.55 -6.01
C ALA A 14 39.22 34.70 -4.68
N TRP A 15 39.45 35.79 -3.95
CA TRP A 15 38.74 36.09 -2.70
C TRP A 15 37.26 36.43 -2.93
N CYS A 16 36.94 37.24 -3.95
CA CYS A 16 35.57 37.54 -4.36
C CYS A 16 34.84 36.26 -4.81
N TYR A 17 35.52 35.38 -5.56
CA TYR A 17 34.96 34.09 -5.96
C TYR A 17 34.74 33.17 -4.76
N TYR A 18 35.72 33.10 -3.84
CA TYR A 18 35.63 32.31 -2.62
C TYR A 18 34.50 32.79 -1.69
N THR A 19 34.37 34.10 -1.47
CA THR A 19 33.31 34.68 -0.64
C THR A 19 31.93 34.55 -1.28
N ALA A 20 31.82 34.69 -2.61
CA ALA A 20 30.57 34.40 -3.33
C ALA A 20 30.21 32.90 -3.24
N SER A 21 31.19 32.01 -3.38
CA SER A 21 31.02 30.56 -3.25
C SER A 21 30.59 30.14 -1.84
N LEU A 22 31.19 30.71 -0.80
CA LEU A 22 30.82 30.49 0.61
C LEU A 22 29.39 30.95 0.90
N ARG A 23 29.02 32.18 0.49
CA ARG A 23 27.65 32.68 0.64
C ARG A 23 26.65 31.81 -0.10
N LYS A 24 27.05 31.23 -1.24
CA LYS A 24 26.22 30.28 -1.99
C LYS A 24 26.08 28.95 -1.27
N ALA A 25 27.15 28.41 -0.68
CA ALA A 25 27.10 27.21 0.14
C ALA A 25 26.21 27.39 1.39
N GLU A 26 26.27 28.55 2.06
CA GLU A 26 25.36 28.86 3.18
C GLU A 26 23.89 28.96 2.75
N ARG A 27 23.61 29.46 1.54
CA ARG A 27 22.23 29.53 0.99
C ARG A 27 21.62 28.16 0.70
N LEU A 28 22.43 27.17 0.37
CA LEU A 28 21.99 25.80 0.07
C LEU A 28 21.81 24.93 1.33
N LYS A 29 22.25 25.42 2.49
CA LYS A 29 21.96 24.80 3.78
C LYS A 29 20.58 25.24 4.26
N THR A 30 19.77 24.28 4.67
CA THR A 30 18.45 24.54 5.25
C THR A 30 18.28 23.73 6.53
N GLU A 31 18.48 24.41 7.66
CA GLU A 31 18.49 23.79 8.99
C GLU A 31 19.50 22.62 9.07
N LEU A 32 18.99 21.41 9.28
CA LEU A 32 19.74 20.15 9.37
C LEU A 32 20.10 19.53 8.01
N MET A 33 19.62 20.10 6.91
CA MET A 33 19.79 19.57 5.56
C MET A 33 20.84 20.36 4.77
N ASP A 34 21.74 19.65 4.11
CA ASP A 34 22.75 20.16 3.18
C ASP A 34 22.37 19.72 1.76
N LEU A 35 21.90 20.66 0.93
CA LEU A 35 21.55 20.43 -0.47
C LEU A 35 22.79 20.55 -1.36
N ARG A 36 22.94 19.60 -2.27
CA ARG A 36 23.97 19.55 -3.30
C ARG A 36 23.32 19.45 -4.68
N ALA A 37 24.12 19.66 -5.72
CA ALA A 37 23.63 19.56 -7.09
C ALA A 37 23.06 18.16 -7.40
N ASP A 38 23.62 17.11 -6.81
CA ASP A 38 23.30 15.71 -7.08
C ASP A 38 22.49 15.02 -5.97
N GLY A 39 21.98 15.76 -4.98
CA GLY A 39 21.22 15.18 -3.87
C GLY A 39 21.24 16.01 -2.61
N PHE A 40 20.83 15.43 -1.50
CA PHE A 40 20.96 16.06 -0.19
C PHE A 40 21.26 15.06 0.92
N ILE A 41 21.83 15.58 2.00
CA ILE A 41 22.05 14.85 3.25
C ILE A 41 21.36 15.58 4.40
N ILE A 42 20.81 14.84 5.35
CA ILE A 42 20.27 15.39 6.59
C ILE A 42 21.12 14.86 7.74
N ARG A 43 21.53 15.78 8.61
CA ARG A 43 22.31 15.48 9.81
C ARG A 43 21.47 15.67 11.06
N ASN A 44 21.67 14.85 12.09
CA ASN A 44 21.04 15.13 13.38
C ASN A 44 21.72 16.32 14.08
N GLN A 45 21.23 16.70 15.25
CA GLN A 45 21.79 17.80 16.06
C GLN A 45 23.26 17.56 16.48
N HIS A 46 23.72 16.31 16.47
CA HIS A 46 25.10 15.92 16.76
C HIS A 46 25.99 15.88 15.50
N GLY A 47 25.47 16.24 14.33
CA GLY A 47 26.21 16.28 13.06
C GLY A 47 26.30 14.93 12.32
N GLU A 48 25.72 13.86 12.85
CA GLU A 48 25.74 12.54 12.21
C GLU A 48 24.78 12.47 11.03
N VAL A 49 25.16 11.80 9.93
CA VAL A 49 24.26 11.58 8.79
C VAL A 49 23.17 10.58 9.18
N VAL A 50 21.92 11.04 9.14
CA VAL A 50 20.73 10.22 9.42
C VAL A 50 19.92 9.88 8.18
N PHE A 51 20.09 10.65 7.10
CA PHE A 51 19.41 10.42 5.83
C PHE A 51 20.27 10.93 4.67
N ARG A 52 20.32 10.17 3.58
CA ARG A 52 21.00 10.54 2.34
C ARG A 52 20.14 10.16 1.14
N LEU A 53 20.02 11.09 0.21
CA LEU A 53 19.33 10.87 -1.06
C LEU A 53 20.10 11.52 -2.21
N ALA A 54 20.19 10.83 -3.34
CA ALA A 54 20.79 11.32 -4.58
C ALA A 54 19.72 11.50 -5.67
N PHE A 55 19.92 12.50 -6.52
CA PHE A 55 19.12 12.74 -7.72
C PHE A 55 19.72 11.97 -8.89
N ARG A 56 18.93 11.13 -9.57
CA ARG A 56 19.37 10.37 -10.76
C ARG A 56 18.87 11.00 -12.05
N SER A 57 17.76 11.73 -12.01
CA SER A 57 17.22 12.49 -13.17
C SER A 57 17.98 13.76 -13.54
N GLY A 58 19.22 13.92 -13.05
CA GLY A 58 20.09 15.05 -13.39
C GLY A 58 20.56 15.80 -12.16
N LYS A 59 21.56 16.67 -12.37
CA LYS A 59 22.08 17.57 -11.33
C LYS A 59 21.33 18.90 -11.39
N LEU A 60 20.95 19.46 -10.25
CA LEU A 60 20.40 20.81 -10.16
C LEU A 60 21.42 21.83 -10.66
N ASP A 61 20.97 22.79 -11.46
CA ASP A 61 21.72 24.00 -11.74
C ASP A 61 21.61 24.92 -10.52
N LEU A 62 22.62 24.91 -9.66
CA LEU A 62 22.64 25.70 -8.43
C LEU A 62 22.64 27.21 -8.68
N GLU A 63 22.94 27.70 -9.90
CA GLU A 63 22.77 29.12 -10.26
C GLU A 63 21.30 29.48 -10.49
N SER A 64 20.45 28.49 -10.78
CA SER A 64 19.00 28.68 -10.95
C SER A 64 18.22 28.68 -9.64
N CYS A 65 18.90 28.47 -8.51
CA CYS A 65 18.28 28.29 -7.21
C CYS A 65 18.16 29.59 -6.42
N SER A 66 17.02 29.78 -5.76
CA SER A 66 16.75 30.87 -4.83
C SER A 66 16.18 30.32 -3.52
N LYS A 67 16.28 31.13 -2.45
CA LYS A 67 15.70 30.81 -1.15
C LYS A 67 14.83 31.97 -0.67
N GLU A 68 13.56 31.70 -0.47
CA GLU A 68 12.55 32.65 0.00
C GLU A 68 11.89 32.07 1.26
N GLY A 69 12.23 32.64 2.43
CA GLY A 69 11.81 32.11 3.72
C GLY A 69 12.24 30.64 3.91
N GLU A 70 11.25 29.77 4.13
CA GLU A 70 11.43 28.33 4.35
C GLU A 70 11.55 27.51 3.07
N ILE A 71 11.43 28.13 1.89
CA ILE A 71 11.40 27.46 0.60
C ILE A 71 12.68 27.75 -0.17
N LEU A 72 13.39 26.69 -0.53
CA LEU A 72 14.47 26.70 -1.51
C LEU A 72 13.92 26.15 -2.82
N SER A 73 14.00 26.91 -3.89
CA SER A 73 13.49 26.51 -5.22
C SER A 73 14.59 26.57 -6.27
N CYS A 74 14.52 25.72 -7.28
CA CYS A 74 15.41 25.75 -8.46
C CYS A 74 14.56 25.60 -9.73
N THR A 75 14.98 26.25 -10.82
CA THR A 75 14.23 26.30 -12.08
C THR A 75 14.89 25.53 -13.23
N ARG A 76 16.14 25.08 -13.05
CA ARG A 76 16.88 24.30 -14.05
C ARG A 76 17.69 23.15 -13.44
N SER A 77 17.87 22.12 -14.24
CA SER A 77 18.77 20.99 -14.01
C SER A 77 19.66 20.80 -15.23
N GLY A 78 20.62 19.89 -15.15
CA GLY A 78 21.43 19.47 -16.30
C GLY A 78 20.62 18.83 -17.43
N MET A 79 19.36 18.48 -17.20
CA MET A 79 18.45 17.90 -18.20
C MET A 79 17.50 18.92 -18.83
N GLY A 80 17.33 20.10 -18.23
CA GLY A 80 16.45 21.14 -18.76
C GLY A 80 15.71 21.95 -17.69
N PRO A 81 14.60 22.63 -18.07
CA PRO A 81 13.75 23.34 -17.13
C PRO A 81 13.00 22.35 -16.23
N LEU A 82 12.96 22.64 -14.93
CA LEU A 82 12.18 21.88 -13.96
C LEU A 82 11.54 22.81 -12.94
N ASN A 83 10.57 22.28 -12.20
CA ASN A 83 10.04 22.88 -10.99
C ASN A 83 10.51 22.05 -9.78
N PHE A 84 11.56 22.54 -9.11
CA PHE A 84 12.10 21.92 -7.91
C PHE A 84 11.91 22.81 -6.70
N PHE A 85 11.47 22.24 -5.58
CA PHE A 85 11.57 22.91 -4.30
C PHE A 85 11.84 21.96 -3.14
N ILE A 86 12.48 22.51 -2.11
CA ILE A 86 12.50 21.98 -0.76
C ILE A 86 11.89 23.01 0.19
N GLN A 87 10.81 22.62 0.86
CA GLN A 87 10.19 23.42 1.92
C GLN A 87 10.53 22.81 3.28
N THR A 88 11.14 23.61 4.14
CA THR A 88 11.34 23.26 5.55
C THR A 88 10.06 23.47 6.33
N VAL A 89 9.75 22.50 7.17
CA VAL A 89 8.58 22.49 8.03
C VAL A 89 9.03 22.05 9.41
N LYS A 90 8.93 22.94 10.39
CA LYS A 90 9.21 22.64 11.80
C LYS A 90 7.89 22.48 12.56
N PRO A 91 7.24 21.30 12.52
CA PRO A 91 5.95 21.09 13.17
C PRO A 91 6.02 21.12 14.70
N LYS A 92 7.19 20.76 15.27
CA LYS A 92 7.48 20.72 16.71
C LYS A 92 8.98 20.94 16.91
N ASP A 93 9.40 21.26 18.12
CA ASP A 93 10.83 21.42 18.42
C ASP A 93 11.65 20.13 18.26
N THR A 94 11.01 18.97 18.45
CA THR A 94 11.65 17.65 18.33
C THR A 94 11.60 17.04 16.94
N VAL A 95 10.95 17.70 15.98
CA VAL A 95 10.71 17.15 14.63
C VAL A 95 10.97 18.22 13.58
N MET A 96 11.89 17.92 12.66
CA MET A 96 12.16 18.72 11.49
C MET A 96 11.76 17.93 10.23
N CYS A 97 11.03 18.57 9.32
CA CYS A 97 10.58 17.94 8.08
C CYS A 97 10.95 18.77 6.85
N TYR A 98 11.17 18.07 5.75
CA TYR A 98 11.51 18.63 4.45
C TYR A 98 10.52 18.06 3.44
N ARG A 99 9.71 18.92 2.82
CA ARG A 99 8.89 18.56 1.67
C ARG A 99 9.70 18.80 0.42
N VAL A 100 9.92 17.77 -0.37
CA VAL A 100 10.68 17.84 -1.62
C VAL A 100 9.72 17.58 -2.77
N ARG A 101 9.81 18.41 -3.82
CA ARG A 101 9.13 18.19 -5.10
C ARG A 101 10.15 18.35 -6.22
N TRP A 102 10.14 17.41 -7.15
CA TRP A 102 10.87 17.47 -8.41
C TRP A 102 9.89 17.14 -9.53
N GLU A 103 9.62 18.12 -10.38
CA GLU A 103 8.70 18.02 -11.54
C GLU A 103 9.45 18.45 -12.80
N GLU A 104 9.58 17.54 -13.77
CA GLU A 104 10.14 17.87 -15.08
C GLU A 104 9.13 18.68 -15.89
N LEU A 105 9.59 19.72 -16.60
CA LEU A 105 8.72 20.56 -17.45
C LEU A 105 8.83 20.20 -18.94
N ALA A 106 9.46 19.07 -19.25
CA ALA A 106 9.57 18.51 -20.58
C ALA A 106 9.05 17.08 -20.58
N ASP A 107 8.63 16.61 -21.75
CA ASP A 107 8.29 15.19 -21.93
C ASP A 107 9.56 14.36 -21.71
N GLY A 108 9.52 13.50 -20.70
CA GLY A 108 10.68 12.76 -20.19
C GLY A 108 10.22 11.48 -19.52
N PRO A 109 11.04 10.41 -19.53
CA PRO A 109 10.55 9.08 -19.20
C PRO A 109 10.21 8.90 -17.71
N ALA A 110 10.98 9.51 -16.79
CA ALA A 110 10.77 9.39 -15.35
C ALA A 110 11.57 10.40 -14.53
N VAL A 111 11.10 10.69 -13.31
CA VAL A 111 11.92 11.30 -12.24
C VAL A 111 12.37 10.21 -11.28
N GLU A 112 13.68 10.07 -11.05
CA GLU A 112 14.25 9.05 -10.17
C GLU A 112 15.23 9.63 -9.17
N HIS A 113 15.03 9.27 -7.90
CA HIS A 113 15.94 9.53 -6.81
C HIS A 113 16.37 8.23 -6.13
N THR A 114 17.57 8.20 -5.57
CA THR A 114 18.10 7.05 -4.82
C THR A 114 18.25 7.39 -3.35
N MET A 115 17.55 6.68 -2.47
CA MET A 115 17.75 6.75 -1.02
C MET A 115 18.74 5.69 -0.57
N PHE A 116 19.74 6.09 0.20
CA PHE A 116 20.73 5.17 0.75
C PHE A 116 20.38 4.84 2.20
N TRP A 117 20.37 3.55 2.54
CA TRP A 117 20.14 3.14 3.93
C TRP A 117 21.39 3.09 4.79
N ASP A 118 22.58 3.24 4.20
CA ASP A 118 23.89 3.23 4.89
C ASP A 118 23.91 2.13 5.99
N ASN A 119 24.32 2.43 7.22
CA ASN A 119 24.30 1.50 8.36
C ASN A 119 22.99 1.51 9.17
N ALA A 120 21.91 2.14 8.68
CA ALA A 120 20.63 2.16 9.37
C ALA A 120 19.78 0.92 9.06
N HIS A 121 18.90 0.57 10.00
CA HIS A 121 17.82 -0.39 9.78
C HIS A 121 16.55 0.35 9.37
N TRP A 122 15.83 -0.19 8.40
CA TRP A 122 14.60 0.40 7.88
C TRP A 122 13.40 -0.51 8.08
N TYR A 123 12.23 0.11 8.20
CA TYR A 123 10.96 -0.49 8.59
C TYR A 123 9.83 0.11 7.75
N GLY A 124 8.78 -0.64 7.46
CA GLY A 124 7.63 -0.19 6.66
C GLY A 124 7.67 -0.67 5.21
N GLY A 125 7.12 0.11 4.29
CA GLY A 125 6.93 -0.28 2.89
C GLY A 125 5.69 -1.15 2.68
N SER A 126 5.89 -2.44 2.49
CA SER A 126 4.82 -3.39 2.12
C SER A 126 5.01 -4.72 2.82
N GLU A 127 3.93 -5.49 2.90
CA GLU A 127 4.03 -6.95 2.98
C GLU A 127 4.82 -7.49 1.77
N MET A 128 5.60 -8.55 1.97
CA MET A 128 6.38 -9.23 0.92
C MET A 128 6.30 -10.74 1.12
N SER A 129 6.51 -11.51 0.04
CA SER A 129 6.57 -12.97 0.10
C SER A 129 7.63 -13.47 1.09
N THR A 130 8.84 -12.91 1.02
CA THR A 130 9.92 -13.11 2.00
C THR A 130 9.99 -11.94 2.96
N GLN A 131 9.41 -12.08 4.14
CA GLN A 131 9.30 -10.97 5.10
C GLN A 131 10.34 -11.06 6.22
N HIS A 132 11.10 -9.98 6.38
CA HIS A 132 11.98 -9.73 7.52
C HIS A 132 11.58 -8.46 8.28
N TRP A 133 12.05 -8.36 9.53
CA TRP A 133 11.92 -7.19 10.38
C TRP A 133 13.21 -7.01 11.20
N PRO A 134 14.06 -5.98 10.95
CA PRO A 134 13.93 -4.91 9.94
C PRO A 134 13.91 -5.43 8.50
N ILE A 135 13.59 -4.54 7.54
CA ILE A 135 13.60 -4.84 6.11
C ILE A 135 14.96 -5.42 5.72
N HIS A 136 14.93 -6.56 5.02
CA HIS A 136 16.08 -7.19 4.41
C HIS A 136 15.75 -7.49 2.95
N LEU A 137 16.45 -6.82 2.04
CA LEU A 137 16.31 -6.98 0.59
C LEU A 137 17.54 -7.69 0.05
N ALA A 138 17.35 -8.66 -0.83
CA ALA A 138 18.43 -9.44 -1.44
C ALA A 138 18.48 -9.18 -2.95
N GLY A 139 19.68 -9.06 -3.50
CA GLY A 139 19.87 -8.87 -4.94
C GLY A 139 19.52 -7.47 -5.42
N TYR A 140 18.91 -7.41 -6.60
CA TYR A 140 18.60 -6.19 -7.33
C TYR A 140 17.21 -6.28 -7.94
N GLN A 141 16.47 -5.18 -7.89
CA GLN A 141 15.17 -5.04 -8.53
C GLN A 141 15.08 -3.67 -9.20
N GLU A 142 14.79 -3.67 -10.51
CA GLU A 142 14.45 -2.47 -11.26
C GLU A 142 13.19 -1.80 -10.68
N PRO A 143 13.01 -0.47 -10.82
CA PRO A 143 11.78 0.19 -10.41
C PRO A 143 10.52 -0.38 -11.09
N VAL A 144 9.71 -1.08 -10.32
CA VAL A 144 8.39 -1.62 -10.72
C VAL A 144 7.25 -0.87 -10.04
N PRO A 145 6.03 -0.86 -10.60
CA PRO A 145 4.89 -0.14 -10.01
C PRO A 145 4.66 -0.56 -8.56
N TYR A 146 4.54 0.41 -7.66
CA TYR A 146 4.29 0.18 -6.24
C TYR A 146 2.78 0.11 -5.98
N VAL A 147 2.19 -1.04 -6.31
CA VAL A 147 0.75 -1.32 -6.27
C VAL A 147 0.48 -2.62 -5.51
N THR A 148 -0.72 -2.76 -4.94
CA THR A 148 -1.13 -3.95 -4.18
C THR A 148 -1.11 -5.20 -5.05
N SER A 149 -0.53 -6.29 -4.55
CA SER A 149 -0.43 -7.55 -5.29
C SER A 149 -0.60 -8.76 -4.39
N ASP A 150 -1.15 -9.83 -4.97
CA ASP A 150 -1.14 -11.16 -4.36
C ASP A 150 0.27 -11.75 -4.41
N VAL A 151 1.06 -11.55 -3.36
CA VAL A 151 2.41 -12.12 -3.27
C VAL A 151 2.41 -13.64 -3.06
N TYR A 152 1.25 -14.28 -2.85
CA TYR A 152 1.08 -15.73 -2.92
C TYR A 152 1.08 -16.26 -4.36
N SER A 153 0.73 -15.46 -5.36
CA SER A 153 0.88 -15.84 -6.78
C SER A 153 2.04 -15.14 -7.46
N PHE A 154 2.41 -13.95 -7.00
CA PHE A 154 3.40 -13.06 -7.61
C PHE A 154 4.53 -12.75 -6.60
N ARG A 155 5.47 -13.68 -6.41
CA ARG A 155 6.48 -13.62 -5.33
C ARG A 155 7.36 -12.36 -5.32
N ASP A 156 7.62 -11.77 -6.49
CA ASP A 156 8.53 -10.62 -6.66
C ASP A 156 7.81 -9.25 -6.63
N SER A 157 6.53 -9.22 -6.28
CA SER A 157 5.74 -7.98 -6.20
C SER A 157 5.61 -7.45 -4.76
N PHE A 158 4.86 -6.34 -4.59
CA PHE A 158 4.55 -5.77 -3.28
C PHE A 158 3.19 -6.29 -2.81
N GLY A 159 3.09 -6.75 -1.55
CA GLY A 159 1.95 -7.49 -1.00
C GLY A 159 0.61 -6.77 -0.98
N GLY A 160 -0.40 -7.45 -0.44
CA GLY A 160 -1.78 -6.96 -0.39
C GLY A 160 -1.92 -5.72 0.50
N ILE A 161 -1.05 -5.57 1.49
CA ILE A 161 -1.03 -4.41 2.39
C ILE A 161 0.27 -3.63 2.21
N LEU A 162 0.17 -2.38 1.78
CA LEU A 162 1.32 -1.50 1.55
C LEU A 162 1.01 -0.04 1.80
N GLU A 163 2.06 0.70 2.16
CA GLU A 163 2.04 2.16 2.27
C GLU A 163 3.38 2.72 1.80
N ARG A 164 3.36 3.93 1.24
CA ARG A 164 4.58 4.58 0.75
C ARG A 164 5.37 5.26 1.88
N TYR A 165 5.57 4.55 2.99
CA TYR A 165 6.14 5.04 4.24
C TYR A 165 7.27 4.13 4.75
N TRP A 166 8.41 4.74 5.07
CA TRP A 166 9.55 4.05 5.68
C TRP A 166 10.07 4.81 6.90
N LEU A 167 10.45 4.07 7.93
CA LEU A 167 11.04 4.57 9.17
C LEU A 167 12.44 3.97 9.34
N SER A 168 13.38 4.78 9.81
CA SER A 168 14.77 4.42 10.05
C SER A 168 15.08 4.35 11.54
N SER A 169 15.96 3.42 11.92
CA SER A 169 16.53 3.33 13.27
C SER A 169 17.33 4.58 13.68
N LYS A 170 17.68 5.47 12.73
CA LYS A 170 18.34 6.76 12.97
C LYS A 170 17.36 7.92 13.19
N ALA A 171 16.13 7.65 13.61
CA ALA A 171 15.09 8.65 13.82
C ALA A 171 14.81 9.53 12.58
N ALA A 172 14.85 8.92 11.40
CA ALA A 172 14.43 9.51 10.14
C ALA A 172 13.24 8.74 9.58
N ALA A 173 12.34 9.42 8.87
CA ALA A 173 11.25 8.78 8.15
C ALA A 173 11.00 9.46 6.82
N ILE A 174 10.57 8.70 5.83
CA ILE A 174 10.14 9.22 4.53
C ILE A 174 8.73 8.73 4.19
N LYS A 175 7.90 9.63 3.68
CA LYS A 175 6.60 9.32 3.06
C LYS A 175 6.59 9.88 1.64
N ILE A 176 6.42 9.02 0.64
CA ILE A 176 6.15 9.45 -0.73
C ILE A 176 4.70 9.91 -0.83
N ASN A 177 4.46 10.99 -1.56
CA ASN A 177 3.11 11.51 -1.77
C ASN A 177 2.28 10.51 -2.59
N ASP A 178 1.00 10.37 -2.26
CA ASP A 178 0.12 9.38 -2.86
C ASP A 178 -0.27 9.75 -4.30
N SER A 179 -0.11 11.03 -4.68
CA SER A 179 -0.30 11.49 -6.06
C SER A 179 0.82 11.06 -7.03
N VAL A 180 1.96 10.57 -6.51
CA VAL A 180 3.10 10.19 -7.35
C VAL A 180 2.77 8.90 -8.12
N PRO A 181 3.06 8.81 -9.44
CA PRO A 181 2.98 7.56 -10.19
C PRO A 181 4.18 6.65 -9.84
N PHE A 182 4.12 6.09 -8.62
CA PHE A 182 5.29 5.66 -7.86
C PHE A 182 5.77 4.25 -8.22
N HIS A 183 7.07 4.13 -8.40
CA HIS A 183 7.77 2.87 -8.63
C HIS A 183 8.88 2.74 -7.61
N LEU A 184 9.07 1.51 -7.14
CA LEU A 184 10.10 1.17 -6.19
C LEU A 184 11.02 0.10 -6.79
N GLY A 185 12.32 0.38 -6.72
CA GLY A 185 13.37 -0.59 -6.99
C GLY A 185 14.38 -0.60 -5.85
N PHE A 186 15.35 -1.51 -5.89
CA PHE A 186 16.41 -1.57 -4.90
C PHE A 186 17.68 -2.23 -5.42
N ASN A 187 18.80 -1.92 -4.76
CA ASN A 187 20.07 -2.60 -4.94
C ASN A 187 20.66 -2.91 -3.56
N ALA A 188 20.69 -4.19 -3.19
CA ALA A 188 21.18 -4.63 -1.89
C ALA A 188 22.69 -4.39 -1.72
N THR A 189 23.47 -4.53 -2.78
CA THR A 189 24.92 -4.30 -2.80
C THR A 189 25.25 -2.83 -2.53
N GLU A 190 24.50 -1.92 -3.15
CA GLU A 190 24.64 -0.46 -2.93
C GLU A 190 23.89 0.04 -1.70
N ARG A 191 23.13 -0.84 -1.03
CA ARG A 191 22.29 -0.49 0.12
C ARG A 191 21.33 0.67 -0.19
N ALA A 192 20.62 0.56 -1.31
CA ALA A 192 19.87 1.65 -1.91
C ALA A 192 18.43 1.27 -2.33
N LEU A 193 17.48 2.18 -2.11
CA LEU A 193 16.14 2.17 -2.71
C LEU A 193 16.07 3.18 -3.85
N PHE A 194 15.43 2.81 -4.95
CA PHE A 194 15.15 3.68 -6.09
C PHE A 194 13.69 4.12 -6.02
N PHE A 195 13.48 5.43 -5.91
CA PHE A 195 12.16 6.05 -5.93
C PHE A 195 11.96 6.72 -7.28
N GLN A 196 11.04 6.18 -8.07
CA GLN A 196 10.82 6.64 -9.44
C GLN A 196 9.36 7.07 -9.64
N ALA A 197 9.14 8.18 -10.33
CA ALA A 197 7.85 8.66 -10.79
C ALA A 197 7.78 8.52 -12.32
N ARG A 198 6.82 7.73 -12.84
CA ARG A 198 6.72 7.41 -14.26
C ARG A 198 5.29 7.10 -14.68
N TYR A 199 4.83 7.69 -15.80
CA TYR A 199 3.54 7.32 -16.43
C TYR A 199 3.69 6.34 -17.59
N LYS A 200 4.84 6.35 -18.29
CA LYS A 200 5.10 5.50 -19.46
C LYS A 200 5.22 4.02 -19.08
N ASP A 201 4.46 3.17 -19.77
CA ASP A 201 4.43 1.71 -19.58
C ASP A 201 3.97 1.23 -18.19
N THR A 202 3.13 2.03 -17.52
CA THR A 202 2.68 1.82 -16.13
C THR A 202 1.15 1.77 -16.02
N PRO A 203 0.60 1.26 -14.90
CA PRO A 203 -0.83 1.33 -14.64
C PRO A 203 -1.29 2.71 -14.12
N TYR A 204 -0.36 3.63 -13.78
CA TYR A 204 -0.70 4.97 -13.31
C TYR A 204 -1.19 5.85 -14.47
N LYS A 205 -2.14 6.75 -14.17
CA LYS A 205 -2.70 7.68 -15.16
C LYS A 205 -2.53 9.12 -14.70
N PRO A 206 -2.14 10.04 -15.60
CA PRO A 206 -2.08 11.45 -15.27
C PRO A 206 -3.49 11.98 -14.98
N PRO A 207 -3.62 13.06 -14.19
CA PRO A 207 -4.90 13.73 -14.00
C PRO A 207 -5.50 14.16 -15.36
N PRO A 208 -6.84 14.11 -15.52
CA PRO A 208 -7.48 14.50 -16.77
C PRO A 208 -7.09 15.92 -17.21
N GLY A 209 -6.69 16.07 -18.47
CA GLY A 209 -6.30 17.36 -19.05
C GLY A 209 -4.92 17.87 -18.66
N GLN A 210 -4.13 17.09 -17.90
CA GLN A 210 -2.75 17.44 -17.58
C GLN A 210 -1.76 16.68 -18.48
N PRO A 211 -0.65 17.32 -18.88
CA PRO A 211 0.46 16.61 -19.50
C PRO A 211 0.99 15.51 -18.56
N PRO A 212 1.52 14.39 -19.08
CA PRO A 212 2.05 13.30 -18.29
C PRO A 212 3.44 13.61 -17.72
N PHE A 213 3.66 14.82 -17.23
CA PHE A 213 4.94 15.22 -16.67
C PHE A 213 5.20 14.47 -15.35
N PRO A 214 6.29 13.71 -15.24
CA PRO A 214 6.58 12.96 -14.05
C PRO A 214 6.94 13.92 -12.90
N GLU A 215 6.25 13.77 -11.77
CA GLU A 215 6.54 14.46 -10.53
C GLU A 215 6.88 13.44 -9.44
N LEU A 216 8.05 13.59 -8.82
CA LEU A 216 8.42 12.90 -7.60
C LEU A 216 8.32 13.87 -6.41
N SER A 217 7.39 13.58 -5.51
CA SER A 217 7.07 14.41 -4.35
C SER A 217 7.03 13.57 -3.08
N TYR A 218 7.74 14.00 -2.04
CA TYR A 218 7.85 13.26 -0.80
C TYR A 218 8.18 14.16 0.39
N ARG A 219 8.01 13.62 1.60
CA ARG A 219 8.41 14.27 2.85
C ARG A 219 9.42 13.41 3.57
N VAL A 220 10.55 14.00 3.95
CA VAL A 220 11.50 13.40 4.88
C VAL A 220 11.41 14.15 6.21
N CYS A 221 11.30 13.42 7.32
CA CYS A 221 11.32 14.00 8.66
C CYS A 221 12.42 13.36 9.50
N VAL A 222 13.09 14.16 10.32
CA VAL A 222 14.10 13.72 11.29
C VAL A 222 13.76 14.27 12.67
N GLY A 223 14.09 13.52 13.71
CA GLY A 223 13.78 13.93 15.08
C GLY A 223 14.77 13.41 16.11
N SER A 224 14.46 13.68 17.37
CA SER A 224 15.31 13.29 18.50
C SER A 224 15.38 11.77 18.70
N ASP A 225 14.32 11.05 18.35
CA ASP A 225 14.21 9.61 18.57
C ASP A 225 13.18 8.98 17.60
N VAL A 226 13.27 7.67 17.44
CA VAL A 226 12.43 6.90 16.51
C VAL A 226 10.94 6.99 16.89
N THR A 227 10.63 7.01 18.20
CA THR A 227 9.25 7.02 18.68
C THR A 227 8.57 8.36 18.38
N SER A 228 9.24 9.48 18.60
CA SER A 228 8.69 10.81 18.33
C SER A 228 8.41 11.01 16.84
N ILE A 229 9.31 10.58 15.96
CA ILE A 229 9.11 10.64 14.51
C ILE A 229 8.00 9.74 14.03
N HIS A 230 7.97 8.48 14.48
CA HIS A 230 6.89 7.59 14.10
C HIS A 230 5.53 8.12 14.57
N LYS A 231 5.41 8.58 15.83
CA LYS A 231 4.17 9.19 16.34
C LYS A 231 3.72 10.42 15.53
N TYR A 232 4.66 11.27 15.10
CA TYR A 232 4.34 12.41 14.26
C TYR A 232 3.83 11.97 12.88
N MET A 233 4.56 11.07 12.21
CA MET A 233 4.22 10.61 10.86
C MET A 233 2.88 9.89 10.83
N VAL A 234 2.65 8.95 11.76
CA VAL A 234 1.37 8.22 11.87
C VAL A 234 0.21 9.18 12.08
N ARG A 235 0.30 10.13 13.03
CA ARG A 235 -0.78 11.10 13.27
C ARG A 235 -1.05 12.02 12.08
N ARG A 236 -0.05 12.24 11.21
CA ARG A 236 -0.16 13.13 10.06
C ARG A 236 -0.71 12.46 8.81
N TYR A 237 -0.45 11.17 8.64
CA TYR A 237 -0.72 10.44 7.40
C TYR A 237 -1.69 9.26 7.55
N PHE A 238 -1.75 8.65 8.72
CA PHE A 238 -2.59 7.47 8.94
C PHE A 238 -3.77 7.85 9.81
N ASN A 239 -4.96 7.71 9.22
CA ASN A 239 -6.21 7.83 9.96
C ASN A 239 -6.34 6.63 10.90
N LYS A 240 -7.10 6.81 11.97
CA LYS A 240 -7.38 5.73 12.92
C LYS A 240 -8.78 5.16 12.68
N PRO A 241 -9.00 3.86 12.95
CA PRO A 241 -10.34 3.31 12.92
C PRO A 241 -11.20 3.97 13.99
N SER A 242 -12.47 4.19 13.68
CA SER A 242 -13.44 4.78 14.61
C SER A 242 -14.12 3.75 15.52
N LYS A 243 -14.04 2.47 15.16
CA LYS A 243 -14.59 1.35 15.91
C LYS A 243 -13.52 0.28 16.15
N ILE A 244 -13.84 -0.68 17.01
CA ILE A 244 -13.01 -1.84 17.32
C ILE A 244 -13.80 -3.08 16.86
N PRO A 245 -13.17 -4.07 16.20
CA PRO A 245 -13.81 -5.35 15.94
C PRO A 245 -14.30 -6.02 17.24
N ALA A 246 -15.14 -7.04 17.09
CA ALA A 246 -15.69 -7.76 18.23
C ALA A 246 -14.59 -8.42 19.07
N GLU A 247 -14.64 -8.19 20.39
CA GLU A 247 -13.63 -8.65 21.34
C GLU A 247 -13.34 -10.15 21.25
N LYS A 248 -14.36 -10.96 20.97
CA LYS A 248 -14.24 -12.42 20.84
C LYS A 248 -13.28 -12.86 19.74
N ALA A 249 -13.13 -12.09 18.66
CA ALA A 249 -12.19 -12.40 17.58
C ALA A 249 -10.72 -12.23 18.00
N PHE A 250 -10.45 -11.45 19.05
CA PHE A 250 -9.13 -11.35 19.66
C PHE A 250 -8.88 -12.45 20.71
N ARG A 251 -9.94 -12.97 21.33
CA ARG A 251 -9.86 -13.90 22.47
C ARG A 251 -9.90 -15.37 22.08
N TYR A 252 -10.63 -15.71 21.01
CA TYR A 252 -10.96 -17.08 20.66
C TYR A 252 -10.65 -17.37 19.18
N PRO A 253 -10.35 -18.64 18.84
CA PRO A 253 -9.97 -19.01 17.48
C PRO A 253 -11.12 -18.85 16.49
N ILE A 254 -10.76 -18.54 15.24
CA ILE A 254 -11.62 -18.60 14.06
C ILE A 254 -11.49 -20.01 13.48
N TRP A 255 -12.60 -20.71 13.29
CA TRP A 255 -12.60 -22.07 12.75
C TRP A 255 -13.02 -22.06 11.30
N SER A 256 -12.05 -22.09 10.38
CA SER A 256 -12.31 -22.09 8.93
C SER A 256 -12.48 -23.49 8.36
N THR A 257 -13.49 -23.69 7.51
CA THR A 257 -13.70 -24.96 6.78
C THR A 257 -12.60 -25.24 5.76
N TRP A 258 -11.94 -24.21 5.24
CA TRP A 258 -10.86 -24.33 4.25
C TRP A 258 -9.71 -25.23 4.71
N ALA A 259 -9.34 -25.13 6.00
CA ALA A 259 -8.20 -25.85 6.55
C ALA A 259 -8.37 -27.38 6.49
N LEU A 260 -9.61 -27.87 6.56
CA LEU A 260 -9.93 -29.29 6.60
C LEU A 260 -10.55 -29.81 5.29
N TYR A 261 -11.46 -29.03 4.69
CA TYR A 261 -12.31 -29.51 3.61
C TYR A 261 -11.95 -28.93 2.24
N LYS A 262 -11.17 -27.83 2.19
CA LYS A 262 -10.96 -27.09 0.95
C LYS A 262 -12.31 -26.80 0.28
N ASN A 263 -12.49 -27.17 -0.98
CA ASN A 263 -13.74 -26.97 -1.73
C ASN A 263 -14.82 -28.03 -1.42
N ASP A 264 -14.46 -29.12 -0.76
CA ASP A 264 -15.33 -30.28 -0.51
C ASP A 264 -16.14 -30.11 0.78
N ILE A 265 -16.83 -28.98 0.92
CA ILE A 265 -17.73 -28.66 2.05
C ILE A 265 -19.19 -28.89 1.67
N ASP A 266 -20.00 -29.42 2.59
CA ASP A 266 -21.46 -29.56 2.46
C ASP A 266 -22.13 -29.34 3.83
N GLN A 267 -23.46 -29.36 3.86
CA GLN A 267 -24.23 -29.14 5.10
C GLN A 267 -23.85 -30.12 6.22
N ASP A 268 -23.71 -31.41 5.92
CA ASP A 268 -23.40 -32.42 6.94
C ASP A 268 -21.97 -32.27 7.48
N LYS A 269 -21.01 -31.96 6.61
CA LYS A 269 -19.61 -31.69 7.00
C LYS A 269 -19.52 -30.47 7.89
N LEU A 270 -20.28 -29.40 7.60
CA LEU A 270 -20.32 -28.22 8.45
C LEU A 270 -20.90 -28.52 9.84
N LEU A 271 -22.03 -29.24 9.91
CA LEU A 271 -22.65 -29.62 11.19
C LEU A 271 -21.73 -30.53 12.01
N ARG A 272 -21.09 -31.52 11.39
CA ARG A 272 -20.09 -32.37 12.06
C ARG A 272 -18.86 -31.59 12.51
N PHE A 273 -18.45 -30.57 11.76
CA PHE A 273 -17.33 -29.71 12.14
C PHE A 273 -17.66 -28.93 13.42
N ALA A 274 -18.84 -28.29 13.47
CA ALA A 274 -19.35 -27.60 14.65
C ALA A 274 -19.53 -28.55 15.86
N GLU A 275 -20.07 -29.75 15.63
CA GLU A 275 -20.24 -30.77 16.66
C GLU A 275 -18.89 -31.18 17.28
N LYS A 276 -17.85 -31.37 16.46
CA LYS A 276 -16.49 -31.70 16.95
C LYS A 276 -15.93 -30.59 17.83
N ILE A 277 -16.05 -29.32 17.43
CA ILE A 277 -15.59 -28.16 18.23
C ILE A 277 -16.26 -28.19 19.61
N LYS A 278 -17.58 -28.39 19.65
CA LYS A 278 -18.37 -28.48 20.89
C LYS A 278 -18.01 -29.71 21.72
N LYS A 279 -17.92 -30.89 21.10
CA LYS A 279 -17.56 -32.17 21.76
C LYS A 279 -16.22 -32.08 22.46
N HIS A 280 -15.24 -31.42 21.85
CA HIS A 280 -13.90 -31.21 22.41
C HIS A 280 -13.79 -29.98 23.32
N ARG A 281 -14.90 -29.24 23.52
CA ARG A 281 -14.95 -28.04 24.37
C ARG A 281 -13.93 -26.97 23.96
N PHE A 282 -13.70 -26.83 22.66
CA PHE A 282 -12.86 -25.76 22.15
C PHE A 282 -13.63 -24.44 22.14
N ASN A 283 -12.94 -23.36 22.52
CA ASN A 283 -13.47 -22.01 22.37
C ASN A 283 -13.62 -21.66 20.89
N CYS A 284 -14.54 -20.74 20.58
CA CYS A 284 -14.83 -20.32 19.22
C CYS A 284 -15.20 -18.84 19.21
N SER A 285 -14.56 -18.07 18.34
CA SER A 285 -15.02 -16.73 17.99
C SER A 285 -16.20 -16.82 17.01
N HIS A 286 -15.97 -17.54 15.91
CA HIS A 286 -16.94 -17.87 14.88
C HIS A 286 -16.40 -19.01 13.99
N ILE A 287 -17.31 -19.65 13.25
CA ILE A 287 -16.99 -20.57 12.17
C ILE A 287 -16.99 -19.78 10.86
N GLU A 288 -15.95 -19.94 10.05
CA GLU A 288 -15.88 -19.37 8.71
C GLU A 288 -16.14 -20.45 7.67
N ILE A 289 -17.15 -20.24 6.82
CA ILE A 289 -17.44 -21.12 5.69
C ILE A 289 -16.72 -20.58 4.45
N ASP A 290 -15.78 -21.39 3.98
CA ASP A 290 -14.85 -21.16 2.89
C ASP A 290 -14.75 -22.43 2.03
N ASP A 291 -14.13 -22.34 0.86
CA ASP A 291 -14.76 -22.10 -0.44
C ASP A 291 -15.85 -23.09 -0.93
N MET A 292 -16.55 -22.74 -2.00
CA MET A 292 -17.50 -23.56 -2.76
C MET A 292 -18.78 -23.89 -1.99
N TYR A 293 -19.25 -23.01 -1.12
CA TYR A 293 -20.60 -23.12 -0.56
C TYR A 293 -21.69 -22.66 -1.55
N THR A 294 -21.31 -21.92 -2.61
CA THR A 294 -22.17 -21.47 -3.70
C THR A 294 -22.09 -22.40 -4.91
N GLN A 295 -23.07 -22.31 -5.82
CA GLN A 295 -23.11 -23.14 -7.03
C GLN A 295 -22.04 -22.71 -8.06
N ALA A 296 -21.90 -21.41 -8.30
CA ALA A 296 -20.82 -20.83 -9.07
C ALA A 296 -20.16 -19.66 -8.32
N TYR A 297 -18.92 -19.36 -8.70
CA TYR A 297 -18.19 -18.20 -8.20
C TYR A 297 -18.83 -16.88 -8.67
N GLY A 298 -19.21 -16.03 -7.73
CA GLY A 298 -20.00 -14.83 -7.99
C GLY A 298 -21.51 -15.00 -7.81
N ASP A 299 -21.96 -16.20 -7.41
CA ASP A 299 -23.30 -16.35 -6.82
C ASP A 299 -23.28 -15.93 -5.34
N PHE A 300 -24.46 -15.51 -4.84
CA PHE A 300 -24.62 -14.95 -3.49
C PHE A 300 -25.63 -15.74 -2.64
N ASP A 301 -25.81 -17.02 -2.93
CA ASP A 301 -26.58 -17.94 -2.08
C ASP A 301 -25.97 -19.34 -2.15
N PHE A 302 -26.32 -20.17 -1.16
CA PHE A 302 -25.82 -21.53 -1.03
C PHE A 302 -26.28 -22.43 -2.18
N ASP A 303 -25.40 -23.35 -2.60
CA ASP A 303 -25.75 -24.42 -3.52
C ASP A 303 -26.82 -25.34 -2.87
N PRO A 304 -28.04 -25.42 -3.43
CA PRO A 304 -29.13 -26.20 -2.84
C PRO A 304 -28.89 -27.71 -2.90
N VAL A 305 -27.96 -28.19 -3.73
CA VAL A 305 -27.56 -29.60 -3.78
C VAL A 305 -26.64 -29.92 -2.60
N LYS A 306 -25.67 -29.05 -2.32
CA LYS A 306 -24.70 -29.24 -1.22
C LYS A 306 -25.28 -28.86 0.15
N PHE A 307 -26.22 -27.92 0.17
CA PHE A 307 -26.84 -27.38 1.37
C PHE A 307 -28.37 -27.33 1.22
N PRO A 308 -29.06 -28.49 1.27
CA PRO A 308 -30.49 -28.57 0.99
C PRO A 308 -31.37 -27.86 2.04
N ASN A 309 -30.92 -27.71 3.28
CA ASN A 309 -31.70 -27.13 4.39
C ASN A 309 -30.93 -26.03 5.13
N VAL A 310 -30.46 -25.01 4.40
CA VAL A 310 -29.61 -23.92 4.92
C VAL A 310 -30.22 -23.25 6.16
N THR A 311 -31.51 -22.92 6.14
CA THR A 311 -32.19 -22.26 7.27
C THR A 311 -32.14 -23.12 8.54
N GLU A 312 -32.36 -24.43 8.44
CA GLU A 312 -32.30 -25.35 9.58
C GLU A 312 -30.86 -25.54 10.07
N MET A 313 -29.90 -25.64 9.14
CA MET A 313 -28.48 -25.73 9.45
C MET A 313 -28.02 -24.51 10.28
N PHE A 314 -28.35 -23.28 9.85
CA PHE A 314 -28.00 -22.07 10.60
C PHE A 314 -28.77 -21.94 11.91
N ALA A 315 -30.03 -22.40 11.98
CA ALA A 315 -30.76 -22.48 13.23
C ALA A 315 -30.06 -23.40 14.25
N LYS A 316 -29.57 -24.57 13.80
CA LYS A 316 -28.80 -25.50 14.63
C LYS A 316 -27.47 -24.90 15.09
N LEU A 317 -26.71 -24.28 14.19
CA LEU A 317 -25.43 -23.63 14.54
C LEU A 317 -25.64 -22.54 15.60
N ARG A 318 -26.69 -21.72 15.45
CA ARG A 318 -27.05 -20.69 16.43
C ARG A 318 -27.47 -21.29 17.78
N GLU A 319 -28.27 -22.36 17.78
CA GLU A 319 -28.64 -23.09 19.01
C GLU A 319 -27.40 -23.64 19.73
N ASP A 320 -26.39 -24.09 18.98
CA ASP A 320 -25.11 -24.55 19.52
C ASP A 320 -24.18 -23.41 19.95
N GLY A 321 -24.59 -22.15 19.79
CA GLY A 321 -23.84 -20.96 20.20
C GLY A 321 -22.78 -20.52 19.20
N PHE A 322 -22.83 -21.00 17.95
CA PHE A 322 -21.91 -20.59 16.90
C PHE A 322 -22.43 -19.38 16.13
N GLU A 323 -21.55 -18.40 15.96
CA GLU A 323 -21.68 -17.39 14.92
C GLU A 323 -20.90 -17.82 13.68
N VAL A 324 -21.33 -17.32 12.52
CA VAL A 324 -20.80 -17.75 11.23
C VAL A 324 -20.45 -16.56 10.35
N THR A 325 -19.29 -16.64 9.70
CA THR A 325 -18.88 -15.75 8.61
C THR A 325 -18.79 -16.52 7.30
N LEU A 326 -18.95 -15.82 6.17
CA LEU A 326 -18.83 -16.41 4.83
C LEU A 326 -17.67 -15.79 4.06
N TRP A 327 -16.91 -16.61 3.36
CA TRP A 327 -15.92 -16.15 2.39
C TRP A 327 -16.61 -15.47 1.19
N THR A 328 -16.05 -14.36 0.72
CA THR A 328 -16.54 -13.64 -0.47
C THR A 328 -15.38 -12.96 -1.20
N HIS A 329 -15.59 -12.65 -2.48
CA HIS A 329 -14.57 -12.14 -3.39
C HIS A 329 -15.19 -11.21 -4.44
N PRO A 330 -14.40 -10.36 -5.13
CA PRO A 330 -14.91 -9.34 -6.05
C PRO A 330 -15.18 -9.83 -7.48
N PHE A 331 -15.00 -11.13 -7.75
CA PHE A 331 -15.09 -11.72 -9.09
C PHE A 331 -16.49 -12.32 -9.34
N ILE A 332 -17.00 -12.14 -10.55
CA ILE A 332 -18.19 -12.85 -11.04
C ILE A 332 -17.76 -13.69 -12.25
N ASN A 333 -17.76 -15.02 -12.11
CA ASN A 333 -17.38 -15.91 -13.21
C ASN A 333 -18.45 -15.93 -14.30
N TYR A 334 -18.05 -16.21 -15.54
CA TYR A 334 -18.97 -16.18 -16.69
C TYR A 334 -20.15 -17.16 -16.58
N ASN A 335 -20.01 -18.21 -15.78
CA ASN A 335 -21.03 -19.22 -15.54
C ASN A 335 -21.94 -18.90 -14.34
N SER A 336 -21.67 -17.83 -13.60
CA SER A 336 -22.57 -17.36 -12.54
C SER A 336 -23.85 -16.79 -13.13
N SER A 337 -24.95 -17.06 -12.43
CA SER A 337 -26.26 -16.46 -12.72
C SER A 337 -26.25 -14.93 -12.68
N ASN A 338 -25.31 -14.33 -11.95
CA ASN A 338 -25.17 -12.88 -11.80
C ASN A 338 -24.32 -12.22 -12.89
N PHE A 339 -23.64 -12.98 -13.74
CA PHE A 339 -22.76 -12.39 -14.76
C PHE A 339 -23.53 -11.48 -15.71
N GLY A 340 -24.66 -11.98 -16.25
CA GLY A 340 -25.53 -11.20 -17.14
C GLY A 340 -26.08 -9.93 -16.48
N VAL A 341 -26.44 -9.99 -15.19
CA VAL A 341 -26.90 -8.83 -14.41
C VAL A 341 -25.79 -7.78 -14.30
N GLY A 342 -24.55 -8.22 -14.07
CA GLY A 342 -23.39 -7.33 -14.03
C GLY A 342 -23.10 -6.63 -15.36
N ILE A 343 -23.34 -7.30 -16.49
CA ILE A 343 -23.27 -6.70 -17.83
C ILE A 343 -24.35 -5.63 -18.00
N GLU A 344 -25.62 -6.01 -17.80
CA GLU A 344 -26.78 -5.17 -18.02
C GLU A 344 -26.71 -3.88 -17.19
N ARG A 345 -26.29 -4.01 -15.94
CA ARG A 345 -26.18 -2.89 -14.99
C ARG A 345 -24.81 -2.19 -15.02
N GLN A 346 -23.90 -2.61 -15.89
CA GLN A 346 -22.55 -2.04 -16.03
C GLN A 346 -21.77 -1.98 -14.72
N LEU A 347 -21.75 -3.10 -13.97
CA LEU A 347 -21.14 -3.18 -12.64
C LEU A 347 -19.64 -3.52 -12.67
N PHE A 348 -19.12 -3.94 -13.82
CA PHE A 348 -17.75 -4.44 -13.93
C PHE A 348 -16.74 -3.37 -14.33
N ILE A 349 -15.48 -3.61 -13.93
CA ILE A 349 -14.31 -3.00 -14.54
C ILE A 349 -14.35 -3.28 -16.04
N LYS A 350 -14.04 -2.27 -16.84
CA LYS A 350 -14.14 -2.33 -18.30
C LYS A 350 -12.77 -2.38 -18.94
N GLU A 351 -12.72 -2.90 -20.17
CA GLU A 351 -11.54 -2.74 -21.02
C GLU A 351 -11.27 -1.24 -21.30
N PRO A 352 -10.08 -0.86 -21.80
CA PRO A 352 -9.72 0.55 -22.02
C PRO A 352 -10.70 1.33 -22.90
N SER A 353 -11.40 0.67 -23.83
CA SER A 353 -12.42 1.31 -24.67
C SER A 353 -13.67 1.73 -23.89
N GLY A 354 -13.88 1.16 -22.70
CA GLY A 354 -15.06 1.36 -21.87
C GLY A 354 -16.33 0.65 -22.36
N ARG A 355 -16.25 -0.16 -23.42
CA ARG A 355 -17.42 -0.83 -24.03
C ARG A 355 -17.76 -2.16 -23.40
N LEU A 356 -16.75 -3.01 -23.17
CA LEU A 356 -16.93 -4.36 -22.66
C LEU A 356 -16.34 -4.48 -21.25
N PRO A 357 -16.85 -5.40 -20.42
CA PRO A 357 -16.17 -5.80 -19.20
C PRO A 357 -14.76 -6.29 -19.52
N ALA A 358 -13.81 -5.98 -18.66
CA ALA A 358 -12.52 -6.63 -18.69
C ALA A 358 -12.64 -8.04 -18.11
N MET A 359 -12.35 -9.04 -18.94
CA MET A 359 -12.23 -10.41 -18.48
C MET A 359 -10.86 -10.63 -17.86
N VAL A 360 -10.83 -11.32 -16.73
CA VAL A 360 -9.62 -11.64 -15.97
C VAL A 360 -9.59 -13.12 -15.62
N GLU A 361 -8.38 -13.66 -15.54
CA GLU A 361 -8.12 -14.94 -14.92
C GLU A 361 -7.72 -14.72 -13.47
N TRP A 362 -8.30 -15.50 -12.57
CA TRP A 362 -7.96 -15.54 -11.15
C TRP A 362 -7.89 -17.01 -10.71
N TRP A 363 -7.51 -17.28 -9.46
CA TRP A 363 -7.17 -18.64 -9.01
C TRP A 363 -8.32 -19.67 -9.11
N ASN A 364 -9.57 -19.20 -9.28
CA ASN A 364 -10.78 -20.02 -9.40
C ASN A 364 -11.52 -19.82 -10.75
N GLY A 365 -10.81 -19.41 -11.80
CA GLY A 365 -11.30 -19.43 -13.18
C GLY A 365 -11.28 -18.07 -13.88
N ILE A 366 -12.22 -17.89 -14.82
CA ILE A 366 -12.30 -16.68 -15.67
C ILE A 366 -13.61 -15.94 -15.37
N GLY A 367 -13.51 -14.63 -15.16
CA GLY A 367 -14.66 -13.79 -14.81
C GLY A 367 -14.41 -12.31 -15.07
N ALA A 368 -15.33 -11.49 -14.56
CA ALA A 368 -15.18 -10.04 -14.52
C ALA A 368 -15.07 -9.55 -13.07
N ILE A 369 -14.41 -8.42 -12.86
CA ILE A 369 -14.22 -7.82 -11.54
C ILE A 369 -15.25 -6.72 -11.33
N LEU A 370 -15.90 -6.68 -10.16
CA LEU A 370 -16.78 -5.58 -9.78
C LEU A 370 -16.01 -4.26 -9.63
N ASP A 371 -16.56 -3.19 -10.20
CA ASP A 371 -15.99 -1.86 -10.11
C ASP A 371 -16.45 -1.13 -8.84
N PHE A 372 -15.70 -1.25 -7.74
CA PHE A 372 -16.03 -0.54 -6.50
C PHE A 372 -15.87 0.99 -6.56
N THR A 373 -15.40 1.55 -7.69
CA THR A 373 -15.50 3.00 -7.94
C THR A 373 -16.91 3.41 -8.39
N ASN A 374 -17.72 2.45 -8.86
CA ASN A 374 -19.13 2.60 -9.18
C ASN A 374 -19.99 2.39 -7.92
N PRO A 375 -20.72 3.42 -7.43
CA PRO A 375 -21.65 3.26 -6.31
C PRO A 375 -22.67 2.14 -6.52
N ALA A 376 -23.16 1.95 -7.74
CA ALA A 376 -24.15 0.92 -8.03
C ALA A 376 -23.59 -0.50 -7.85
N ALA A 377 -22.32 -0.74 -8.19
CA ALA A 377 -21.67 -2.04 -7.99
C ALA A 377 -21.46 -2.32 -6.49
N ARG A 378 -21.01 -1.31 -5.74
CA ARG A 378 -20.87 -1.42 -4.28
C ARG A 378 -22.21 -1.71 -3.60
N ASP A 379 -23.25 -0.96 -3.95
CA ASP A 379 -24.57 -1.09 -3.32
C ASP A 379 -25.23 -2.43 -3.69
N TRP A 380 -25.05 -2.88 -4.94
CA TRP A 380 -25.50 -4.20 -5.39
C TRP A 380 -24.81 -5.34 -4.63
N PHE A 381 -23.47 -5.30 -4.51
CA PHE A 381 -22.71 -6.30 -3.77
C PHE A 381 -23.09 -6.32 -2.28
N GLN A 382 -23.15 -5.16 -1.63
CA GLN A 382 -23.60 -5.06 -0.23
C GLN A 382 -25.05 -5.53 -0.05
N GLY A 383 -25.93 -5.31 -1.03
CA GLY A 383 -27.32 -5.76 -1.00
C GLY A 383 -27.42 -7.28 -0.86
N HIS A 384 -26.64 -8.01 -1.66
CA HIS A 384 -26.54 -9.47 -1.59
C HIS A 384 -26.01 -9.95 -0.24
N LEU A 385 -24.94 -9.32 0.27
CA LEU A 385 -24.39 -9.66 1.58
C LEU A 385 -25.41 -9.43 2.71
N ARG A 386 -26.13 -8.30 2.70
CA ARG A 386 -27.20 -8.04 3.67
C ARG A 386 -28.35 -9.05 3.55
N GLN A 387 -28.67 -9.51 2.35
CA GLN A 387 -29.69 -10.53 2.14
C GLN A 387 -29.29 -11.85 2.82
N LEU A 388 -28.02 -12.26 2.71
CA LEU A 388 -27.48 -13.42 3.43
C LEU A 388 -27.56 -13.25 4.95
N GLN A 389 -27.20 -12.07 5.47
CA GLN A 389 -27.35 -11.76 6.89
C GLN A 389 -28.81 -11.86 7.34
N HIS A 390 -29.75 -11.29 6.59
CA HIS A 390 -31.17 -11.31 6.93
C HIS A 390 -31.78 -12.72 6.83
N LYS A 391 -31.42 -13.51 5.81
CA LYS A 391 -32.02 -14.82 5.54
C LYS A 391 -31.52 -15.89 6.51
N TYR A 392 -30.23 -15.88 6.86
CA TYR A 392 -29.60 -16.97 7.62
C TYR A 392 -29.00 -16.54 8.96
N GLY A 393 -28.87 -15.23 9.22
CA GLY A 393 -28.21 -14.73 10.43
C GLY A 393 -26.68 -14.79 10.35
N ILE A 394 -26.11 -14.61 9.16
CA ILE A 394 -24.65 -14.49 8.97
C ILE A 394 -24.13 -13.27 9.74
N SER A 395 -23.08 -13.45 10.55
CA SER A 395 -22.53 -12.37 11.36
C SER A 395 -21.67 -11.40 10.55
N SER A 396 -20.81 -11.90 9.66
CA SER A 396 -19.92 -11.09 8.82
C SER A 396 -19.31 -11.90 7.66
N PHE A 397 -18.26 -11.38 7.03
CA PHE A 397 -17.66 -11.93 5.82
C PHE A 397 -16.13 -11.84 5.85
N LYS A 398 -15.49 -12.83 5.22
CA LYS A 398 -14.08 -12.79 4.83
C LYS A 398 -13.98 -12.26 3.41
N PHE A 399 -13.38 -11.08 3.25
CA PHE A 399 -13.22 -10.40 1.97
C PHE A 399 -11.84 -10.72 1.38
N ASP A 400 -11.83 -11.67 0.47
CA ASP A 400 -10.63 -12.16 -0.19
C ASP A 400 -10.36 -11.47 -1.52
N ALA A 401 -9.12 -11.55 -2.00
CA ALA A 401 -8.63 -10.75 -3.11
C ALA A 401 -8.63 -9.23 -2.84
N GLY A 402 -8.85 -8.46 -3.91
CA GLY A 402 -8.89 -7.00 -3.86
C GLY A 402 -7.58 -6.33 -4.26
N GLU A 403 -6.55 -7.09 -4.62
CA GLU A 403 -5.28 -6.56 -5.09
C GLU A 403 -5.34 -6.08 -6.54
N THR A 404 -4.49 -5.10 -6.86
CA THR A 404 -4.33 -4.54 -8.21
C THR A 404 -3.80 -5.59 -9.19
N SER A 405 -3.08 -6.61 -8.72
CA SER A 405 -2.53 -7.68 -9.57
C SER A 405 -3.58 -8.48 -10.36
N TYR A 406 -4.84 -8.46 -9.93
CA TYR A 406 -5.94 -9.09 -10.69
C TYR A 406 -6.58 -8.14 -11.70
N LEU A 407 -6.35 -6.83 -11.61
CA LEU A 407 -6.81 -5.90 -12.62
C LEU A 407 -5.98 -6.08 -13.90
N PRO A 408 -6.60 -5.95 -15.10
CA PRO A 408 -5.83 -5.95 -16.33
C PRO A 408 -4.80 -4.81 -16.34
N LYS A 409 -3.71 -4.96 -17.08
CA LYS A 409 -2.68 -3.89 -17.20
C LYS A 409 -3.26 -2.56 -17.67
N GLN A 410 -4.27 -2.60 -18.55
CA GLN A 410 -5.03 -1.45 -18.98
C GLN A 410 -6.51 -1.71 -18.75
N PHE A 411 -7.18 -0.80 -18.06
CA PHE A 411 -8.57 -0.93 -17.68
C PHE A 411 -9.22 0.44 -17.58
N SER A 412 -10.54 0.46 -17.47
CA SER A 412 -11.36 1.64 -17.23
C SER A 412 -12.32 1.39 -16.08
N THR A 413 -12.50 2.41 -15.25
CA THR A 413 -13.36 2.45 -14.07
C THR A 413 -14.41 3.55 -14.22
N PHE A 414 -15.52 3.45 -13.49
CA PHE A 414 -16.58 4.43 -13.41
C PHE A 414 -16.06 5.81 -12.99
N ARG A 415 -15.09 5.84 -12.06
CA ARG A 415 -14.28 7.03 -11.80
C ARG A 415 -12.82 6.75 -12.17
N PRO A 416 -12.21 7.53 -13.07
CA PRO A 416 -10.79 7.37 -13.41
C PRO A 416 -9.90 7.38 -12.17
N LEU A 417 -8.94 6.47 -12.13
CA LEU A 417 -7.99 6.33 -11.03
C LEU A 417 -6.61 6.80 -11.49
N SER A 418 -5.99 7.70 -10.71
CA SER A 418 -4.58 8.07 -10.91
C SER A 418 -3.63 6.97 -10.42
N ASP A 419 -4.05 6.27 -9.35
CA ASP A 419 -3.37 5.13 -8.75
C ASP A 419 -4.34 3.94 -8.73
N PRO A 420 -3.99 2.80 -9.37
CA PRO A 420 -4.87 1.64 -9.43
C PRO A 420 -5.18 1.04 -8.04
N SER A 421 -4.30 1.17 -7.05
CA SER A 421 -4.55 0.66 -5.68
C SER A 421 -5.66 1.43 -4.95
N ILE A 422 -6.14 2.56 -5.50
CA ILE A 422 -7.39 3.19 -5.05
C ILE A 422 -8.58 2.23 -5.24
N TRP A 423 -8.56 1.36 -6.25
CA TRP A 423 -9.60 0.32 -6.39
C TRP A 423 -9.60 -0.63 -5.18
N SER A 424 -8.42 -1.11 -4.75
CA SER A 424 -8.26 -1.91 -3.53
C SER A 424 -8.84 -1.21 -2.31
N ARG A 425 -8.54 0.08 -2.15
CA ARG A 425 -9.13 0.90 -1.08
C ARG A 425 -10.66 0.92 -1.15
N ARG A 426 -11.26 1.09 -2.34
CA ARG A 426 -12.73 1.09 -2.51
C ARG A 426 -13.34 -0.27 -2.19
N TYR A 427 -12.65 -1.36 -2.50
CA TYR A 427 -13.05 -2.70 -2.09
C TYR A 427 -13.02 -2.85 -0.56
N THR A 428 -11.95 -2.41 0.10
CA THR A 428 -11.91 -2.44 1.58
C THR A 428 -12.99 -1.54 2.20
N GLU A 429 -13.22 -0.34 1.65
CA GLU A 429 -14.27 0.59 2.13
C GLU A 429 -15.68 -0.02 1.99
N MET A 430 -15.90 -0.90 1.01
CA MET A 430 -17.15 -1.64 0.87
C MET A 430 -17.41 -2.57 2.07
N ALA A 431 -16.38 -3.08 2.74
CA ALA A 431 -16.51 -3.98 3.89
C ALA A 431 -16.91 -3.26 5.20
N ILE A 432 -16.86 -1.92 5.26
CA ILE A 432 -17.10 -1.12 6.48
C ILE A 432 -18.39 -1.52 7.24
N PRO A 433 -19.55 -1.76 6.60
CA PRO A 433 -20.77 -2.12 7.31
C PRO A 433 -20.70 -3.45 8.07
N PHE A 434 -19.71 -4.30 7.79
CA PHE A 434 -19.59 -5.66 8.32
C PHE A 434 -18.43 -5.82 9.33
N TYR A 435 -17.83 -4.71 9.77
CA TYR A 435 -16.55 -4.66 10.50
C TYR A 435 -16.38 -5.56 11.73
N GLU A 436 -17.47 -5.95 12.42
CA GLU A 436 -17.38 -6.60 13.73
C GLU A 436 -16.59 -7.91 13.71
N LEU A 437 -16.77 -8.71 12.66
CA LEU A 437 -16.03 -9.97 12.44
C LEU A 437 -15.46 -10.05 11.03
N ALA A 438 -15.42 -8.93 10.30
CA ALA A 438 -14.91 -8.92 8.94
C ALA A 438 -13.39 -8.98 8.93
N GLU A 439 -12.85 -9.76 8.02
CA GLU A 439 -11.45 -9.72 7.61
C GLU A 439 -11.33 -9.26 6.15
N VAL A 440 -10.28 -8.51 5.84
CA VAL A 440 -9.94 -8.02 4.50
C VAL A 440 -8.48 -8.37 4.20
N ARG A 441 -8.19 -8.88 3.00
CA ARG A 441 -6.82 -9.26 2.61
C ARG A 441 -5.96 -8.09 2.10
N VAL A 442 -6.59 -7.03 1.61
CA VAL A 442 -5.92 -5.90 0.97
C VAL A 442 -6.03 -4.59 1.77
N GLY A 443 -4.96 -3.81 1.80
CA GLY A 443 -4.88 -2.51 2.50
C GLY A 443 -4.03 -1.47 1.77
N TYR A 444 -4.66 -0.35 1.41
CA TYR A 444 -4.01 0.83 0.86
C TYR A 444 -4.79 2.08 1.26
N GLN A 445 -4.15 2.99 2.01
CA GLN A 445 -4.80 4.18 2.59
C GLN A 445 -6.12 3.87 3.32
N SER A 446 -6.20 2.71 3.97
CA SER A 446 -7.44 2.17 4.56
C SER A 446 -7.33 1.93 6.07
N GLN A 447 -6.37 2.56 6.75
CA GLN A 447 -6.15 2.44 8.20
C GLN A 447 -7.36 2.89 9.04
N ASN A 448 -8.27 3.68 8.47
CA ASN A 448 -9.52 4.09 9.12
C ASN A 448 -10.58 2.97 9.18
N ILE A 449 -10.35 1.84 8.51
CA ILE A 449 -11.31 0.74 8.46
C ILE A 449 -11.14 -0.14 9.70
N SER A 450 -12.26 -0.47 10.33
CA SER A 450 -12.30 -1.20 11.62
C SER A 450 -12.41 -2.71 11.44
N CYS A 451 -12.09 -3.24 10.27
CA CYS A 451 -12.01 -4.69 10.00
C CYS A 451 -10.63 -5.23 10.42
N PHE A 452 -10.51 -6.55 10.51
CA PHE A 452 -9.21 -7.20 10.58
C PHE A 452 -8.52 -7.18 9.23
N PHE A 453 -7.27 -6.76 9.17
CA PHE A 453 -6.42 -6.87 7.99
C PHE A 453 -5.68 -8.19 8.06
N ARG A 454 -6.13 -9.16 7.26
CA ARG A 454 -5.52 -10.48 7.19
C ARG A 454 -4.25 -10.41 6.36
N ILE A 455 -3.20 -11.05 6.84
CA ILE A 455 -1.97 -11.20 6.06
C ILE A 455 -2.17 -12.19 4.91
N ILE A 456 -1.31 -12.11 3.91
CA ILE A 456 -1.38 -13.01 2.75
C ILE A 456 -1.22 -14.49 3.16
N ASP A 457 -1.76 -15.37 2.32
CA ASP A 457 -1.73 -16.82 2.52
C ASP A 457 -0.29 -17.33 2.76
N ARG A 458 -0.21 -18.38 3.58
CA ARG A 458 1.06 -18.95 4.02
C ARG A 458 1.13 -20.44 3.82
N ASP A 459 2.33 -20.92 3.57
CA ASP A 459 2.65 -22.33 3.48
C ASP A 459 2.99 -22.88 4.87
N SER A 460 2.77 -24.18 5.07
CA SER A 460 3.11 -24.89 6.31
C SER A 460 4.61 -25.20 6.40
N VAL A 461 5.45 -24.16 6.31
CA VAL A 461 6.92 -24.23 6.30
C VAL A 461 7.52 -23.28 7.34
N TRP A 462 8.75 -23.57 7.78
CA TRP A 462 9.42 -22.78 8.82
C TRP A 462 10.08 -21.49 8.32
N GLY A 463 10.19 -21.28 7.00
CA GLY A 463 10.99 -20.22 6.38
C GLY A 463 10.43 -18.80 6.53
N TYR A 464 11.22 -17.82 6.06
CA TYR A 464 10.79 -16.42 5.93
C TYR A 464 9.98 -16.15 4.66
N GLU A 465 10.07 -17.03 3.66
CA GLU A 465 9.20 -16.98 2.49
C GLU A 465 7.88 -17.66 2.83
N LEU A 466 6.84 -16.86 3.03
CA LEU A 466 5.46 -17.27 3.32
C LEU A 466 5.32 -18.35 4.40
N GLY A 467 6.29 -18.46 5.30
CA GLY A 467 6.35 -19.47 6.35
C GLY A 467 6.20 -18.88 7.75
N LEU A 468 6.28 -19.76 8.75
CA LEU A 468 6.08 -19.43 10.16
C LEU A 468 7.02 -18.33 10.68
N LYS A 469 8.29 -18.29 10.24
CA LYS A 469 9.24 -17.22 10.65
C LYS A 469 8.83 -15.83 10.18
N SER A 470 8.01 -15.72 9.14
CA SER A 470 7.58 -14.43 8.60
C SER A 470 6.34 -13.84 9.28
N LEU A 471 5.63 -14.59 10.13
CA LEU A 471 4.42 -14.10 10.80
C LEU A 471 4.65 -12.81 11.61
N ILE A 472 5.55 -12.87 12.60
CA ILE A 472 5.85 -11.72 13.46
C ILE A 472 6.42 -10.55 12.62
N PRO A 473 7.40 -10.76 11.72
CA PRO A 473 7.85 -9.72 10.81
C PRO A 473 6.72 -9.04 10.02
N THR A 474 5.79 -9.79 9.44
CA THR A 474 4.68 -9.23 8.65
C THR A 474 3.73 -8.44 9.52
N VAL A 475 3.35 -8.95 10.69
CA VAL A 475 2.47 -8.24 11.64
C VAL A 475 3.10 -6.93 12.08
N LEU A 476 4.41 -6.92 12.39
CA LEU A 476 5.12 -5.70 12.78
C LEU A 476 5.20 -4.70 11.62
N THR A 477 5.44 -5.16 10.38
CA THR A 477 5.39 -4.30 9.18
C THR A 477 4.03 -3.65 9.03
N ILE A 478 2.95 -4.42 8.99
CA ILE A 478 1.59 -3.91 8.80
C ILE A 478 1.20 -2.95 9.94
N SER A 479 1.56 -3.28 11.19
CA SER A 479 1.33 -2.40 12.34
C SER A 479 2.03 -1.04 12.18
N MET A 480 3.25 -1.05 11.63
CA MET A 480 4.03 0.17 11.39
C MET A 480 3.53 0.99 10.20
N LEU A 481 2.71 0.39 9.33
CA LEU A 481 1.94 1.07 8.30
C LEU A 481 0.60 1.64 8.81
N GLY A 482 0.35 1.53 10.11
CA GLY A 482 -0.78 2.17 10.79
C GLY A 482 -2.05 1.32 10.87
N TYR A 483 -1.99 0.03 10.52
CA TYR A 483 -3.11 -0.90 10.63
C TYR A 483 -3.10 -1.60 12.01
N PRO A 484 -4.05 -1.30 12.92
CA PRO A 484 -3.97 -1.77 14.31
C PRO A 484 -4.59 -3.15 14.55
N PHE A 485 -5.42 -3.64 13.61
CA PHE A 485 -6.13 -4.92 13.74
C PHE A 485 -5.61 -5.86 12.67
N VAL A 486 -4.55 -6.61 12.98
CA VAL A 486 -3.92 -7.55 12.03
C VAL A 486 -4.33 -8.97 12.39
N LEU A 487 -4.77 -9.74 11.39
CA LEU A 487 -5.07 -11.17 11.53
C LEU A 487 -3.95 -11.98 10.85
N PRO A 488 -3.11 -12.67 11.63
CA PRO A 488 -1.95 -13.40 11.10
C PRO A 488 -2.30 -14.76 10.50
#